data_AF-A0A0D9PC73-F1
#
_entry.id   AF-A0A0D9PC73-F1
#
_cell.length_a   1.000
_cell.length_b   1.000
_cell.length_c   1.000
_cell.angle_alpha   90.00
_cell.angle_beta   90.00
_cell.angle_gamma   90.00
#
_symmetry.space_group_name_H-M   'P 1'
#
loop_
_entity.id
_entity.type
_entity.pdbx_description
1 polymer ?
#
loop_
_entity_poly.entity_id
_entity_poly.type
_entity_poly.pdbx_seq_one_letter_code
_entity_poly.pdbx_strand_id
1 'polypeptide(L)'
;MAGQIRVPYADGMTEGQGYNSYLQQTCMHNAVTINSTAGSDSPMDLSYQAREIKDYNELLQTLDISAGAGIVGWGTDTKIDSKFLDRTEIKKSLLTYVVKVDARRQPSATVTYTFNWTSPSDPRGLYGDHFISDFVKGGALFARVSIITNEKSTTHELQVAAKTAFSVFSANAEVTTEVKESIQKIQKSSEVKIYLHYVGTPTEMKPSDEAENNMMRLKEVADSFYSNAPKHTYKRFALLEKYTNIPNFNASFVPFDYTEAKDRSWAVFNDFTKCLVVQNMLRAIDSDHYTNGRSDRDRLNNKVITQLQLYRDWVTGVSKKPEEAKSPPSGDFPAKLQTEVLLAVKRRKYIAQSIRLQNNRRTHFIDDYKHDTAKELFRFEAYDFDQLMGTTKIIFGKMNNENRYICLVGRNSITPGYKQMSQLWGFEEKVKDIVDARVDIHPILEMGVVTLHLEDATPTRDDDLSFYVKKI
;
A
#
# COMPACT_ATOMS: atom_id res chain seq x y z
N MET A 1 8.35 33.46 -8.96
CA MET A 1 9.32 32.37 -9.19
C MET A 1 8.54 31.07 -9.26
N ALA A 2 8.40 30.47 -10.45
CA ALA A 2 7.86 29.13 -10.56
C ALA A 2 8.79 28.18 -9.79
N GLY A 3 8.25 27.32 -8.92
CA GLY A 3 9.05 26.48 -8.04
C GLY A 3 10.00 25.58 -8.85
N GLN A 4 11.29 25.60 -8.50
CA GLN A 4 12.30 24.72 -9.08
C GLN A 4 11.89 23.25 -8.87
N ILE A 5 11.92 22.46 -9.94
CA ILE A 5 11.53 21.05 -9.87
C ILE A 5 12.61 20.27 -9.13
N ARG A 6 12.19 19.42 -8.19
CA ARG A 6 13.09 18.52 -7.44
C ARG A 6 12.65 17.08 -7.59
N VAL A 7 13.61 16.16 -7.60
CA VAL A 7 13.37 14.71 -7.67
C VAL A 7 14.25 13.99 -6.66
N PRO A 8 13.80 12.86 -6.07
CA PRO A 8 14.62 12.07 -5.16
C PRO A 8 15.98 11.74 -5.76
N TYR A 9 17.02 11.89 -4.94
CA TYR A 9 18.34 11.42 -5.33
C TYR A 9 18.35 9.88 -5.43
N ALA A 10 19.01 9.36 -6.47
CA ALA A 10 19.40 7.97 -6.58
C ALA A 10 20.89 7.89 -6.94
N ASP A 11 21.52 6.77 -6.60
CA ASP A 11 22.94 6.56 -6.87
C ASP A 11 23.25 6.65 -8.37
N GLY A 12 24.39 7.28 -8.68
CA GLY A 12 24.82 7.54 -10.05
C GLY A 12 24.34 8.87 -10.64
N MET A 13 23.49 9.64 -9.93
CA MET A 13 23.13 11.00 -10.37
C MET A 13 24.30 11.98 -10.20
N THR A 14 24.67 12.68 -11.29
CA THR A 14 25.71 13.73 -11.29
C THR A 14 25.18 15.07 -11.76
N GLU A 15 25.85 16.15 -11.35
CA GLU A 15 25.58 17.50 -11.89
C GLU A 15 25.82 17.51 -13.39
N GLY A 16 25.04 18.32 -14.12
CA GLY A 16 25.14 18.45 -15.56
C GLY A 16 24.61 17.26 -16.36
N GLN A 17 24.06 16.25 -15.70
CA GLN A 17 23.47 15.09 -16.34
C GLN A 17 22.06 15.42 -16.87
N GLY A 18 21.74 14.97 -18.09
CA GLY A 18 20.39 15.03 -18.62
C GLY A 18 19.41 14.17 -17.83
N TYR A 19 18.13 14.51 -17.86
CA TYR A 19 17.14 13.91 -16.99
C TYR A 19 15.76 13.83 -17.63
N ASN A 20 15.13 12.65 -17.54
CA ASN A 20 13.74 12.44 -17.88
C ASN A 20 12.87 12.60 -16.61
N SER A 21 12.18 13.73 -16.49
CA SER A 21 11.40 14.08 -15.31
C SER A 21 10.10 13.28 -15.17
N TYR A 22 9.66 12.59 -16.22
CA TYR A 22 8.46 11.73 -16.21
C TYR A 22 8.74 10.32 -15.69
N LEU A 23 9.85 9.71 -16.11
CA LEU A 23 10.31 8.41 -15.61
C LEU A 23 11.19 8.53 -14.36
N GLN A 24 11.60 9.75 -14.01
CA GLN A 24 12.62 10.05 -13.00
C GLN A 24 13.90 9.25 -13.25
N GLN A 25 14.39 9.29 -14.48
CA GLN A 25 15.58 8.54 -14.92
C GLN A 25 16.66 9.49 -15.40
N THR A 26 17.91 9.14 -15.10
CA THR A 26 19.07 9.83 -15.63
C THR A 26 19.25 9.52 -17.12
N CYS A 27 19.75 10.50 -17.86
CA CYS A 27 20.05 10.39 -19.28
C CYS A 27 21.56 10.64 -19.50
N MET A 28 21.92 11.36 -20.56
CA MET A 28 23.32 11.64 -20.91
C MET A 28 24.10 12.33 -19.76
N HIS A 29 25.22 11.73 -19.38
CA HIS A 29 26.20 12.37 -18.51
C HIS A 29 26.86 13.55 -19.23
N ASN A 30 27.22 14.59 -18.47
CA ASN A 30 27.86 15.80 -19.01
C ASN A 30 27.07 16.44 -20.16
N ALA A 31 25.74 16.39 -20.10
CA ALA A 31 24.85 17.13 -21.01
C ALA A 31 25.05 18.64 -20.89
N VAL A 32 25.39 19.12 -19.69
CA VAL A 32 25.64 20.51 -19.36
C VAL A 32 26.90 20.59 -18.52
N THR A 33 27.84 21.45 -18.89
CA THR A 33 28.95 21.84 -18.01
C THR A 33 28.47 22.93 -17.06
N ILE A 34 28.65 22.69 -15.77
CA ILE A 34 28.19 23.57 -14.69
C ILE A 34 29.40 24.22 -14.05
N ASN A 35 29.44 25.55 -14.08
CA ASN A 35 30.43 26.34 -13.36
C ASN A 35 29.72 27.00 -12.18
N SER A 36 29.98 26.49 -10.97
CA SER A 36 29.45 27.02 -9.73
C SER A 36 30.51 27.87 -9.01
N THR A 37 30.08 29.00 -8.45
CA THR A 37 30.86 29.71 -7.43
C THR A 37 30.26 29.37 -6.07
N ALA A 38 31.11 28.90 -5.15
CA ALA A 38 30.66 28.44 -3.84
C ALA A 38 29.95 29.59 -3.10
N GLY A 39 28.66 29.38 -2.80
CA GLY A 39 27.92 30.23 -1.89
C GLY A 39 28.23 29.91 -0.43
N SER A 40 27.90 30.84 0.48
CA SER A 40 28.00 30.64 1.93
C SER A 40 27.10 29.50 2.41
N ASP A 41 27.39 28.94 3.59
CA ASP A 41 26.57 27.89 4.21
C ASP A 41 25.07 28.26 4.20
N SER A 42 24.27 27.40 3.59
CA SER A 42 22.82 27.58 3.52
C SER A 42 22.15 27.05 4.78
N PRO A 43 21.09 27.72 5.25
CA PRO A 43 20.33 27.27 6.40
C PRO A 43 19.76 25.87 6.16
N MET A 44 19.76 25.06 7.22
CA MET A 44 19.16 23.72 7.20
C MET A 44 17.67 23.82 7.54
N ASP A 45 16.83 23.32 6.66
CA ASP A 45 15.42 23.05 6.89
C ASP A 45 15.26 21.61 7.41
N LEU A 46 14.65 21.46 8.58
CA LEU A 46 14.50 20.19 9.26
C LEU A 46 13.04 20.00 9.67
N SER A 47 12.45 18.88 9.25
CA SER A 47 11.07 18.53 9.55
C SER A 47 10.97 17.13 10.14
N TYR A 48 10.06 16.97 11.11
CA TYR A 48 9.77 15.69 11.74
C TYR A 48 8.27 15.62 12.07
N GLN A 49 7.58 14.68 11.43
CA GLN A 49 6.14 14.52 11.57
C GLN A 49 5.70 13.08 11.30
N ALA A 50 4.54 12.70 11.83
CA ALA A 50 3.79 11.54 11.40
C ALA A 50 2.50 11.96 10.69
N ARG A 51 2.09 11.18 9.68
CA ARG A 51 0.83 11.37 8.98
C ARG A 51 0.12 10.05 8.75
N GLU A 52 -1.19 10.02 8.96
CA GLU A 52 -2.05 8.92 8.53
C GLU A 52 -2.21 8.94 7.00
N ILE A 53 -1.93 7.82 6.35
CA ILE A 53 -2.10 7.62 4.91
C ILE A 53 -3.46 7.00 4.66
N LYS A 54 -4.34 7.73 3.97
CA LYS A 54 -5.69 7.27 3.64
C LYS A 54 -5.83 6.79 2.21
N ASP A 55 -4.99 7.30 1.32
CA ASP A 55 -4.96 6.91 -0.09
C ASP A 55 -3.57 6.38 -0.46
N TYR A 56 -3.54 5.35 -1.29
CA TYR A 56 -2.29 4.73 -1.70
C TYR A 56 -1.39 5.67 -2.51
N ASN A 57 -1.95 6.61 -3.28
CA ASN A 57 -1.15 7.59 -4.02
C ASN A 57 -0.46 8.59 -3.07
N GLU A 58 -1.08 8.91 -1.93
CA GLU A 58 -0.48 9.80 -0.92
C GLU A 58 0.85 9.23 -0.40
N LEU A 59 0.97 7.90 -0.29
CA LEU A 59 2.22 7.23 0.08
C LEU A 59 3.35 7.55 -0.92
N LEU A 60 3.11 7.36 -2.22
CA LEU A 60 4.13 7.64 -3.24
C LEU A 60 4.46 9.12 -3.37
N GLN A 61 3.45 9.98 -3.24
CA GLN A 61 3.64 11.42 -3.22
C GLN A 61 4.51 11.86 -2.03
N THR A 62 4.37 11.21 -0.87
CA THR A 62 5.21 11.45 0.31
C THR A 62 6.68 11.14 0.07
N LEU A 63 6.96 10.18 -0.82
CA LEU A 63 8.29 9.73 -1.26
C LEU A 63 8.81 10.51 -2.47
N ASP A 64 8.05 11.48 -2.98
CA ASP A 64 8.36 12.27 -4.18
C ASP A 64 8.57 11.40 -5.45
N ILE A 65 7.88 10.25 -5.55
CA ILE A 65 7.92 9.34 -6.71
C ILE A 65 6.78 9.65 -7.69
N SER A 66 7.13 9.80 -8.96
CA SER A 66 6.16 9.94 -10.04
C SER A 66 5.49 8.60 -10.41
N ALA A 67 4.25 8.65 -10.91
CA ALA A 67 3.54 7.46 -11.38
C ALA A 67 4.33 6.67 -12.44
N GLY A 68 4.94 7.35 -13.42
CA GLY A 68 5.75 6.71 -14.46
C GLY A 68 6.96 5.97 -13.89
N ALA A 69 7.70 6.62 -12.99
CA ALA A 69 8.80 5.99 -12.26
C ALA A 69 8.33 4.80 -11.42
N GLY A 70 7.17 4.91 -10.77
CA GLY A 70 6.56 3.85 -9.97
C GLY A 70 6.20 2.60 -10.78
N ILE A 71 5.71 2.76 -12.01
CA ILE A 71 5.37 1.63 -12.90
C ILE A 71 6.63 0.94 -13.43
N VAL A 72 7.58 1.73 -13.98
CA VAL A 72 8.78 1.18 -14.64
C VAL A 72 9.78 0.64 -13.61
N GLY A 73 9.92 1.30 -12.46
CA GLY A 73 10.84 0.90 -11.40
C GLY A 73 10.30 -0.18 -10.47
N TRP A 74 9.03 -0.58 -10.60
CA TRP A 74 8.42 -1.54 -9.67
C TRP A 74 9.14 -2.89 -9.67
N GLY A 75 9.56 -3.35 -8.50
CA GLY A 75 10.25 -4.63 -8.33
C GLY A 75 11.71 -4.61 -8.81
N THR A 76 12.27 -3.43 -9.04
CA THR A 76 13.72 -3.23 -9.23
C THR A 76 14.32 -2.74 -7.92
N ASP A 77 15.52 -3.24 -7.56
CA ASP A 77 16.19 -2.92 -6.29
C ASP A 77 16.72 -1.47 -6.20
N THR A 78 16.37 -0.60 -7.17
CA THR A 78 17.09 0.65 -7.43
C THR A 78 16.50 1.90 -6.80
N LYS A 79 15.25 1.88 -6.31
CA LYS A 79 14.56 3.10 -5.82
C LYS A 79 13.90 2.96 -4.45
N ILE A 80 13.00 1.99 -4.26
CA ILE A 80 12.30 1.75 -2.99
C ILE A 80 12.03 0.24 -2.84
N ASP A 81 12.15 -0.26 -1.61
CA ASP A 81 11.77 -1.64 -1.28
C ASP A 81 10.29 -1.89 -1.64
N SER A 82 10.04 -2.88 -2.48
CA SER A 82 8.69 -3.31 -2.86
C SER A 82 7.78 -3.60 -1.66
N LYS A 83 8.32 -4.03 -0.52
CA LYS A 83 7.58 -4.24 0.73
C LYS A 83 7.05 -2.93 1.31
N PHE A 84 7.83 -1.84 1.22
CA PHE A 84 7.40 -0.50 1.64
C PHE A 84 6.22 0.01 0.80
N LEU A 85 6.11 -0.44 -0.45
CA LEU A 85 5.03 -0.08 -1.37
C LEU A 85 3.89 -1.11 -1.42
N ASP A 86 3.92 -2.18 -0.62
CA ASP A 86 2.92 -3.26 -0.67
C ASP A 86 1.48 -2.75 -0.43
N ARG A 87 0.72 -2.66 -1.53
CA ARG A 87 -0.67 -2.22 -1.53
C ARG A 87 -1.61 -3.22 -0.86
N THR A 88 -1.30 -4.51 -0.90
CA THR A 88 -2.11 -5.55 -0.26
C THR A 88 -2.08 -5.37 1.25
N GLU A 89 -0.91 -5.10 1.82
CA GLU A 89 -0.78 -4.84 3.25
C GLU A 89 -1.48 -3.54 3.67
N ILE A 90 -1.30 -2.46 2.92
CA ILE A 90 -1.97 -1.18 3.22
C ILE A 90 -3.49 -1.34 3.20
N LYS A 91 -4.03 -2.09 2.23
CA LYS A 91 -5.47 -2.37 2.17
C LYS A 91 -5.97 -3.25 3.33
N LYS A 92 -5.14 -4.15 3.84
CA LYS A 92 -5.45 -5.00 5.02
C LYS A 92 -5.31 -4.25 6.35
N SER A 93 -4.57 -3.15 6.37
CA SER A 93 -4.30 -2.41 7.59
C SER A 93 -5.52 -1.60 8.01
N LEU A 94 -5.83 -1.60 9.30
CA LEU A 94 -6.83 -0.70 9.87
C LEU A 94 -6.36 0.76 9.75
N LEU A 95 -5.07 0.99 10.01
CA LEU A 95 -4.43 2.29 9.85
C LEU A 95 -3.05 2.11 9.23
N THR A 96 -2.68 3.03 8.35
CA THR A 96 -1.31 3.18 7.87
C THR A 96 -0.83 4.57 8.20
N TYR A 97 0.34 4.67 8.81
CA TYR A 97 1.02 5.94 9.07
C TYR A 97 2.37 5.97 8.36
N VAL A 98 2.79 7.17 7.98
CA VAL A 98 4.18 7.44 7.58
C VAL A 98 4.78 8.43 8.56
N VAL A 99 5.82 8.00 9.26
CA VAL A 99 6.72 8.87 10.02
C VAL A 99 7.79 9.36 9.06
N LYS A 100 8.00 10.68 9.00
CA LYS A 100 8.97 11.33 8.13
C LYS A 100 9.87 12.24 8.95
N VAL A 101 11.19 12.00 8.87
CA VAL A 101 12.23 12.95 9.26
C VAL A 101 12.94 13.38 7.99
N ASP A 102 12.95 14.67 7.66
CA ASP A 102 13.51 15.18 6.39
C ASP A 102 14.38 16.40 6.70
N ALA A 103 15.67 16.29 6.38
CA ALA A 103 16.69 17.31 6.56
C ALA A 103 17.18 17.78 5.20
N ARG A 104 17.20 19.09 4.98
CA ARG A 104 17.48 19.72 3.69
C ARG A 104 18.35 20.95 3.87
N ARG A 105 19.39 21.07 3.07
CA ARG A 105 20.21 22.27 2.94
C ARG A 105 20.02 22.81 1.54
N GLN A 106 19.56 24.06 1.47
CA GLN A 106 19.44 24.73 0.19
C GLN A 106 20.83 24.84 -0.45
N PRO A 107 20.92 24.83 -1.78
CA PRO A 107 22.12 25.29 -2.46
C PRO A 107 22.16 26.81 -2.47
N SER A 108 23.35 27.39 -2.31
CA SER A 108 23.60 28.84 -2.31
C SER A 108 24.50 29.31 -3.46
N ALA A 109 24.79 28.44 -4.43
CA ALA A 109 25.71 28.77 -5.50
C ALA A 109 25.08 29.68 -6.55
N THR A 110 25.86 30.66 -7.03
CA THR A 110 25.58 31.28 -8.33
C THR A 110 26.17 30.36 -9.39
N VAL A 111 25.32 29.95 -10.33
CA VAL A 111 25.65 28.92 -11.32
C VAL A 111 25.55 29.47 -12.72
N THR A 112 26.52 29.12 -13.57
CA THR A 112 26.44 29.34 -15.01
C THR A 112 26.49 28.00 -15.73
N TYR A 113 25.74 27.91 -16.83
CA TYR A 113 25.54 26.67 -17.57
C TYR A 113 26.05 26.79 -19.00
N THR A 114 26.71 25.74 -19.47
CA THR A 114 27.12 25.58 -20.87
C THR A 114 26.58 24.27 -21.39
N PHE A 115 25.70 24.32 -22.39
CA PHE A 115 25.14 23.12 -23.01
C PHE A 115 26.16 22.42 -23.92
N ASN A 116 26.31 21.11 -23.75
CA ASN A 116 27.25 20.27 -24.51
C ASN A 116 26.50 19.52 -25.61
N TRP A 117 26.34 20.15 -26.77
CA TRP A 117 25.61 19.58 -27.90
C TRP A 117 26.46 18.58 -28.70
N THR A 118 25.92 17.36 -28.90
CA THR A 118 26.57 16.29 -29.68
C THR A 118 25.86 15.96 -30.99
N SER A 119 24.74 16.65 -31.29
CA SER A 119 23.94 16.45 -32.50
C SER A 119 23.46 14.99 -32.73
N PRO A 120 22.84 14.33 -31.74
CA PRO A 120 22.34 12.97 -31.90
C PRO A 120 21.11 12.89 -32.81
N SER A 121 20.79 11.68 -33.28
CA SER A 121 19.56 11.41 -34.06
C SER A 121 18.27 11.51 -33.22
N ASP A 122 18.34 11.17 -31.93
CA ASP A 122 17.25 11.35 -30.97
C ASP A 122 17.72 12.20 -29.76
N PRO A 123 17.73 13.54 -29.89
CA PRO A 123 18.18 14.40 -28.80
C PRO A 123 17.27 14.35 -27.58
N ARG A 124 15.96 14.15 -27.75
CA ARG A 124 15.02 14.12 -26.63
C ARG A 124 15.20 12.86 -25.80
N GLY A 125 15.45 11.70 -26.43
CA GLY A 125 15.79 10.47 -25.72
C GLY A 125 17.16 10.54 -25.04
N LEU A 126 18.16 11.16 -25.69
CA LEU A 126 19.52 11.25 -25.16
C LEU A 126 19.67 12.25 -23.99
N TYR A 127 19.09 13.44 -24.12
CA TYR A 127 19.23 14.52 -23.14
C TYR A 127 18.10 14.53 -22.10
N GLY A 128 16.92 14.01 -22.43
CA GLY A 128 15.73 14.15 -21.59
C GLY A 128 15.08 15.53 -21.72
N ASP A 129 14.23 15.89 -20.76
CA ASP A 129 13.51 17.18 -20.75
C ASP A 129 14.14 18.24 -19.84
N HIS A 130 14.95 17.83 -18.86
CA HIS A 130 15.67 18.70 -17.95
C HIS A 130 17.12 18.22 -17.79
N PHE A 131 17.94 18.98 -17.09
CA PHE A 131 19.22 18.51 -16.58
C PHE A 131 19.32 18.72 -15.07
N ILE A 132 20.18 17.95 -14.42
CA ILE A 132 20.50 18.09 -13.00
C ILE A 132 21.40 19.31 -12.83
N SER A 133 20.86 20.37 -12.26
CA SER A 133 21.55 21.66 -12.06
C SER A 133 22.38 21.72 -10.78
N ASP A 134 21.91 21.05 -9.72
CA ASP A 134 22.53 21.03 -8.41
C ASP A 134 21.86 19.94 -7.55
N PHE A 135 22.30 19.76 -6.32
CA PHE A 135 21.71 18.87 -5.33
C PHE A 135 21.36 19.60 -4.03
N VAL A 136 20.16 19.33 -3.53
CA VAL A 136 19.84 19.61 -2.13
C VAL A 136 20.54 18.55 -1.28
N LYS A 137 21.39 19.00 -0.34
CA LYS A 137 22.07 18.12 0.60
C LYS A 137 21.21 17.85 1.84
N GLY A 138 21.48 16.75 2.53
CA GLY A 138 20.76 16.34 3.74
C GLY A 138 20.46 14.85 3.72
N GLY A 139 19.28 14.47 4.17
CA GLY A 139 18.83 13.09 4.23
C GLY A 139 17.38 12.99 4.69
N ALA A 140 16.74 11.86 4.41
CA ALA A 140 15.41 11.58 4.93
C ALA A 140 15.28 10.13 5.42
N LEU A 141 14.53 9.99 6.51
CA LEU A 141 14.01 8.74 7.01
C LEU A 141 12.50 8.74 6.81
N PHE A 142 12.01 7.67 6.19
CA PHE A 142 10.60 7.34 6.10
C PHE A 142 10.37 6.03 6.83
N ALA A 143 9.35 5.98 7.69
CA ALA A 143 8.89 4.73 8.28
C ALA A 143 7.40 4.55 8.00
N ARG A 144 7.06 3.51 7.23
CA ARG A 144 5.66 3.09 7.07
C ARG A 144 5.31 2.19 8.25
N VAL A 145 4.26 2.54 8.98
CA VAL A 145 3.71 1.75 10.08
C VAL A 145 2.32 1.27 9.69
N SER A 146 2.17 -0.03 9.55
CA SER A 146 0.91 -0.71 9.28
C SER A 146 0.35 -1.27 10.60
N ILE A 147 -0.85 -0.85 11.01
CA ILE A 147 -1.57 -1.40 12.16
C ILE A 147 -2.65 -2.32 11.61
N ILE A 148 -2.47 -3.62 11.77
CA ILE A 148 -3.35 -4.66 11.24
C ILE A 148 -4.09 -5.28 12.42
N THR A 149 -5.42 -5.23 12.39
CA THR A 149 -6.25 -5.93 13.37
C THR A 149 -7.33 -6.71 12.66
N ASN A 150 -7.67 -7.87 13.22
CA ASN A 150 -8.82 -8.64 12.75
C ASN A 150 -9.98 -8.60 13.77
N GLU A 151 -9.90 -7.72 14.77
CA GLU A 151 -10.92 -7.52 15.79
C GLU A 151 -11.72 -6.24 15.53
N LYS A 152 -12.88 -6.37 14.85
CA LYS A 152 -13.76 -5.23 14.57
C LYS A 152 -14.24 -4.49 15.84
N SER A 153 -14.34 -5.19 16.97
CA SER A 153 -14.79 -4.60 18.24
C SER A 153 -13.82 -3.58 18.83
N THR A 154 -12.54 -3.59 18.45
CA THR A 154 -11.51 -2.70 19.00
C THR A 154 -11.12 -1.58 18.04
N THR A 155 -11.74 -1.51 16.85
CA THR A 155 -11.41 -0.57 15.78
C THR A 155 -11.41 0.89 16.24
N HIS A 156 -12.50 1.37 16.84
CA HIS A 156 -12.59 2.78 17.29
C HIS A 156 -11.54 3.10 18.36
N GLU A 157 -11.38 2.19 19.32
CA GLU A 157 -10.41 2.33 20.40
C GLU A 157 -8.96 2.37 19.88
N LEU A 158 -8.64 1.53 18.89
CA LEU A 158 -7.32 1.51 18.24
C LEU A 158 -7.07 2.78 17.43
N GLN A 159 -8.09 3.37 16.80
CA GLN A 159 -7.97 4.66 16.11
C GLN A 159 -7.63 5.81 17.07
N VAL A 160 -8.29 5.86 18.24
CA VAL A 160 -7.99 6.85 19.28
C VAL A 160 -6.58 6.65 19.85
N ALA A 161 -6.22 5.39 20.14
CA ALA A 161 -4.87 5.05 20.62
C ALA A 161 -3.80 5.43 19.59
N ALA A 162 -4.02 5.16 18.30
CA ALA A 162 -3.07 5.49 17.25
C ALA A 162 -2.83 7.00 17.16
N LYS A 163 -3.89 7.84 17.15
CA LYS A 163 -3.73 9.30 17.13
C LYS A 163 -2.87 9.80 18.29
N THR A 164 -3.08 9.24 19.48
CA THR A 164 -2.30 9.58 20.68
C THR A 164 -0.86 9.12 20.54
N ALA A 165 -0.64 7.86 20.16
CA ALA A 165 0.68 7.27 19.99
C ALA A 165 1.52 8.02 18.93
N PHE A 166 0.92 8.40 17.81
CA PHE A 166 1.65 9.06 16.72
C PHE A 166 1.98 10.54 16.97
N SER A 167 1.35 11.18 17.97
CA SER A 167 1.67 12.56 18.36
C SER A 167 3.13 12.74 18.81
N VAL A 168 3.76 11.66 19.29
CA VAL A 168 5.14 11.65 19.78
C VAL A 168 6.19 11.76 18.67
N PHE A 169 5.80 11.52 17.41
CA PHE A 169 6.70 11.62 16.25
C PHE A 169 6.78 13.05 15.74
N SER A 170 7.29 13.93 16.58
CA SER A 170 7.59 15.32 16.26
C SER A 170 8.84 15.80 17.00
N ALA A 171 9.41 16.91 16.55
CA ALA A 171 10.62 17.48 17.15
C ALA A 171 10.38 17.83 18.63
N ASN A 172 11.27 17.34 19.49
CA ASN A 172 11.27 17.57 20.94
C ASN A 172 10.02 17.05 21.69
N ALA A 173 9.18 16.21 21.07
CA ALA A 173 8.06 15.60 21.77
C ALA A 173 8.53 14.52 22.75
N GLU A 174 8.12 14.65 24.01
CA GLU A 174 8.42 13.70 25.07
C GLU A 174 7.43 12.52 25.08
N VAL A 175 7.93 11.34 25.45
CA VAL A 175 7.11 10.14 25.59
C VAL A 175 6.39 10.16 26.95
N THR A 176 5.18 10.71 26.97
CA THR A 176 4.32 10.75 28.18
C THR A 176 3.78 9.37 28.57
N THR A 177 3.17 9.25 29.74
CA THR A 177 2.52 8.02 30.21
C THR A 177 1.38 7.59 29.26
N GLU A 178 0.55 8.53 28.82
CA GLU A 178 -0.60 8.28 27.93
C GLU A 178 -0.14 7.76 26.56
N VAL A 179 0.98 8.26 26.04
CA VAL A 179 1.60 7.76 24.81
C VAL A 179 2.07 6.32 24.99
N LYS A 180 2.74 6.00 26.11
CA LYS A 180 3.20 4.63 26.40
C LYS A 180 2.03 3.65 26.48
N GLU A 181 0.96 4.03 27.19
CA GLU A 181 -0.26 3.22 27.29
C GLU A 181 -0.92 3.00 25.93
N SER A 182 -0.97 4.04 25.09
CA SER A 182 -1.53 3.95 23.74
C SER A 182 -0.71 3.02 22.84
N ILE A 183 0.63 3.10 22.88
CA ILE A 183 1.53 2.19 22.16
C ILE A 183 1.33 0.75 22.63
N GLN A 184 1.29 0.52 23.95
CA GLN A 184 1.08 -0.82 24.51
C GLN A 184 -0.29 -1.40 24.12
N LYS A 185 -1.33 -0.57 24.08
CA LYS A 185 -2.66 -0.98 23.63
C LYS A 185 -2.64 -1.44 22.17
N ILE A 186 -2.01 -0.67 21.29
CA ILE A 186 -1.86 -1.04 19.87
C ILE A 186 -1.12 -2.36 19.76
N GLN A 187 0.05 -2.51 20.39
CA GLN A 187 0.87 -3.73 20.29
C GLN A 187 0.21 -4.97 20.88
N LYS A 188 -0.67 -4.83 21.88
CA LYS A 188 -1.41 -5.95 22.47
C LYS A 188 -2.63 -6.39 21.65
N SER A 189 -3.26 -5.45 20.93
CA SER A 189 -4.54 -5.67 20.26
C SER A 189 -4.45 -5.64 18.72
N SER A 190 -3.23 -5.56 18.17
CA SER A 190 -3.00 -5.55 16.72
C SER A 190 -1.61 -6.07 16.38
N GLU A 191 -1.45 -6.51 15.14
CA GLU A 191 -0.15 -6.73 14.52
C GLU A 191 0.37 -5.40 13.98
N VAL A 192 1.55 -4.99 14.43
CA VAL A 192 2.25 -3.80 13.93
C VAL A 192 3.33 -4.26 12.97
N LYS A 193 3.44 -3.62 11.80
CA LYS A 193 4.56 -3.83 10.88
C LYS A 193 5.20 -2.50 10.51
N ILE A 194 6.52 -2.45 10.57
CA ILE A 194 7.31 -1.23 10.35
C ILE A 194 8.32 -1.47 9.24
N TYR A 195 8.31 -0.61 8.23
CA TYR A 195 9.25 -0.64 7.11
C TYR A 195 9.98 0.69 7.05
N LEU A 196 11.31 0.65 7.05
CA LEU A 196 12.15 1.83 7.00
C LEU A 196 12.67 2.05 5.57
N HIS A 197 12.67 3.29 5.13
CA HIS A 197 13.28 3.72 3.88
C HIS A 197 14.13 4.97 4.13
N TYR A 198 15.40 4.89 3.75
CA TYR A 198 16.37 5.96 3.93
C TYR A 198 16.76 6.54 2.58
N VAL A 199 16.85 7.87 2.51
CA VAL A 199 17.36 8.61 1.35
C VAL A 199 18.54 9.48 1.82
N GLY A 200 19.66 9.44 1.09
CA GLY A 200 20.84 10.24 1.43
C GLY A 200 21.41 9.89 2.81
N THR A 201 21.57 8.59 3.12
CA THR A 201 22.16 8.11 4.38
C THR A 201 23.05 6.90 4.10
N PRO A 202 24.33 6.91 4.51
CA PRO A 202 25.22 5.77 4.35
C PRO A 202 24.69 4.55 5.08
N THR A 203 25.03 3.38 4.56
CA THR A 203 24.68 2.09 5.18
C THR A 203 25.17 2.00 6.63
N GLU A 204 26.33 2.57 6.95
CA GLU A 204 26.92 2.60 8.30
C GLU A 204 26.13 3.42 9.33
N MET A 205 25.31 4.37 8.86
CA MET A 205 24.43 5.18 9.71
C MET A 205 23.00 4.62 9.78
N LYS A 206 22.71 3.52 9.07
CA LYS A 206 21.45 2.80 9.22
C LYS A 206 21.57 1.92 10.48
N PRO A 207 20.59 1.96 11.41
CA PRO A 207 20.61 1.06 12.57
C PRO A 207 20.71 -0.40 12.12
N SER A 208 21.59 -1.20 12.74
CA SER A 208 21.73 -2.62 12.42
C SER A 208 20.48 -3.43 12.76
N ASP A 209 19.74 -2.95 13.76
CA ASP A 209 18.49 -3.52 14.23
C ASP A 209 17.37 -2.58 13.75
N GLU A 210 16.79 -2.92 12.59
CA GLU A 210 15.54 -2.32 12.10
C GLU A 210 14.51 -2.32 13.23
N ALA A 211 13.51 -1.43 13.21
CA ALA A 211 12.66 -1.09 14.38
C ALA A 211 11.91 -2.26 15.08
N GLU A 212 12.12 -3.53 14.69
CA GLU A 212 11.58 -4.76 15.28
C GLU A 212 10.05 -4.75 15.39
N ASN A 213 9.38 -4.04 14.48
CA ASN A 213 7.94 -3.80 14.57
C ASN A 213 7.50 -3.16 15.90
N ASN A 214 8.39 -2.43 16.57
CA ASN A 214 8.18 -1.76 17.85
C ASN A 214 8.16 -0.24 17.68
N MET A 215 7.06 0.39 18.09
CA MET A 215 6.86 1.84 17.92
C MET A 215 7.78 2.68 18.82
N MET A 216 8.17 2.20 20.01
CA MET A 216 9.13 2.92 20.86
C MET A 216 10.53 2.89 20.24
N ARG A 217 10.94 1.74 19.70
CA ARG A 217 12.20 1.63 18.96
C ARG A 217 12.21 2.50 17.72
N LEU A 218 11.09 2.57 16.99
CA LEU A 218 10.94 3.49 15.87
C LEU A 218 11.14 4.96 16.29
N LYS A 219 10.61 5.37 17.44
CA LYS A 219 10.78 6.74 17.97
C LYS A 219 12.25 7.02 18.28
N GLU A 220 12.97 6.10 18.93
CA GLU A 220 14.41 6.23 19.16
C GLU A 220 15.21 6.38 17.85
N VAL A 221 14.89 5.56 16.84
CA VAL A 221 15.54 5.63 15.53
C VAL A 221 15.25 6.98 14.86
N ALA A 222 14.00 7.45 14.88
CA ALA A 222 13.62 8.72 14.30
C ALA A 222 14.25 9.93 15.02
N ASP A 223 14.31 9.91 16.35
CA ASP A 223 14.94 10.94 17.16
C ASP A 223 16.46 10.98 16.97
N SER A 224 17.08 9.81 16.86
CA SER A 224 18.51 9.70 16.56
C SER A 224 18.81 10.26 15.17
N PHE A 225 17.99 9.95 14.17
CA PHE A 225 18.11 10.52 12.83
C PHE A 225 17.95 12.05 12.86
N TYR A 226 16.91 12.55 13.53
CA TYR A 226 16.64 13.98 13.68
C TYR A 226 17.81 14.72 14.36
N SER A 227 18.33 14.17 15.45
CA SER A 227 19.43 14.77 16.21
C SER A 227 20.75 14.75 15.44
N ASN A 228 20.96 13.74 14.59
CA ASN A 228 22.14 13.66 13.74
C ASN A 228 21.99 14.41 12.41
N ALA A 229 20.79 14.86 12.03
CA ALA A 229 20.51 15.61 10.79
C ALA A 229 21.55 16.69 10.43
N PRO A 230 22.10 17.49 11.38
CA PRO A 230 23.18 18.45 11.09
C PRO A 230 24.49 17.84 10.56
N LYS A 231 24.68 16.52 10.62
CA LYS A 231 25.84 15.82 10.05
C LYS A 231 25.56 15.24 8.66
N HIS A 232 24.30 15.21 8.22
CA HIS A 232 23.95 14.65 6.91
C HIS A 232 24.31 15.65 5.81
N THR A 233 25.36 15.34 5.05
CA THR A 233 25.83 16.13 3.91
C THR A 233 25.60 15.42 2.56
N TYR A 234 24.87 14.30 2.59
CA TYR A 234 24.57 13.47 1.42
C TYR A 234 23.54 14.12 0.51
N LYS A 235 23.40 13.62 -0.71
CA LYS A 235 22.41 14.13 -1.68
C LYS A 235 21.01 13.63 -1.31
N ARG A 236 20.08 14.55 -1.14
CA ARG A 236 18.67 14.27 -0.79
C ARG A 236 17.73 14.44 -1.99
N PHE A 237 17.94 15.49 -2.77
CA PHE A 237 17.23 15.74 -4.03
C PHE A 237 18.20 16.20 -5.11
N ALA A 238 17.92 15.84 -6.35
CA ALA A 238 18.45 16.54 -7.51
C ALA A 238 17.52 17.71 -7.86
N LEU A 239 18.10 18.88 -8.14
CA LEU A 239 17.39 20.04 -8.65
C LEU A 239 17.44 20.03 -10.17
N LEU A 240 16.27 20.07 -10.79
CA LEU A 240 16.13 20.02 -12.25
C LEU A 240 15.97 21.43 -12.82
N GLU A 241 16.73 21.71 -13.87
CA GLU A 241 16.69 22.97 -14.62
C GLU A 241 16.39 22.71 -16.10
N LYS A 242 15.73 23.69 -16.73
CA LYS A 242 15.34 23.62 -18.14
C LYS A 242 16.51 23.96 -19.04
N TYR A 243 16.69 23.18 -20.10
CA TYR A 243 17.66 23.49 -21.17
C TYR A 243 17.44 24.87 -21.79
N THR A 244 16.18 25.32 -21.89
CA THR A 244 15.83 26.63 -22.45
C THR A 244 16.33 27.82 -21.63
N ASN A 245 16.79 27.59 -20.39
CA ASN A 245 17.40 28.62 -19.56
C ASN A 245 18.92 28.76 -19.78
N ILE A 246 19.53 27.90 -20.62
CA ILE A 246 20.97 27.94 -20.89
C ILE A 246 21.25 28.89 -22.08
N PRO A 247 22.12 29.90 -21.94
CA PRO A 247 22.37 30.90 -22.99
C PRO A 247 22.81 30.31 -24.33
N ASN A 248 23.67 29.29 -24.34
CA ASN A 248 24.18 28.66 -25.56
C ASN A 248 23.35 27.46 -26.05
N PHE A 249 22.14 27.24 -25.51
CA PHE A 249 21.28 26.14 -25.94
C PHE A 249 20.82 26.28 -27.40
N ASN A 250 20.62 27.53 -27.87
CA ASN A 250 20.29 27.86 -29.26
C ASN A 250 19.13 27.04 -29.86
N ALA A 251 18.15 26.66 -29.04
CA ALA A 251 17.04 25.78 -29.44
C ALA A 251 17.51 24.48 -30.14
N SER A 252 18.65 23.91 -29.72
CA SER A 252 19.27 22.70 -30.31
C SER A 252 18.30 21.52 -30.40
N PHE A 253 17.31 21.45 -29.52
CA PHE A 253 16.11 20.62 -29.64
C PHE A 253 14.96 21.24 -28.84
N VAL A 254 13.76 20.67 -28.95
CA VAL A 254 12.60 21.03 -28.12
C VAL A 254 12.39 19.95 -27.04
N PRO A 255 12.69 20.22 -25.75
CA PRO A 255 12.39 19.32 -24.66
C PRO A 255 10.90 18.95 -24.60
N PHE A 256 10.60 17.70 -24.21
CA PHE A 256 9.21 17.28 -24.02
C PHE A 256 8.57 17.96 -22.81
N ASP A 257 7.29 18.33 -22.93
CA ASP A 257 6.46 18.74 -21.81
C ASP A 257 5.65 17.55 -21.29
N TYR A 258 6.00 17.08 -20.09
CA TYR A 258 5.34 15.95 -19.44
C TYR A 258 4.25 16.36 -18.45
N THR A 259 3.87 17.64 -18.37
CA THR A 259 2.94 18.11 -17.33
C THR A 259 1.62 17.32 -17.36
N GLU A 260 0.94 17.26 -18.51
CA GLU A 260 -0.30 16.49 -18.66
C GLU A 260 -0.08 14.97 -18.48
N ALA A 261 1.05 14.45 -18.97
CA ALA A 261 1.38 13.03 -18.87
C ALA A 261 1.56 12.59 -17.40
N LYS A 262 2.22 13.41 -16.58
CA LYS A 262 2.42 13.14 -15.14
C LYS A 262 1.08 13.00 -14.41
N ASP A 263 0.13 13.88 -14.70
CA ASP A 263 -1.18 13.86 -14.05
C ASP A 263 -2.00 12.64 -14.48
N ARG A 264 -2.06 12.36 -15.79
CA ARG A 264 -2.85 11.23 -16.34
C ARG A 264 -2.32 9.87 -15.89
N SER A 265 -1.01 9.72 -15.73
CA SER A 265 -0.39 8.44 -15.39
C SER A 265 -0.73 7.94 -13.98
N TRP A 266 -1.25 8.78 -13.09
CA TRP A 266 -1.72 8.34 -11.76
C TRP A 266 -2.89 7.35 -11.84
N ALA A 267 -3.81 7.54 -12.79
CA ALA A 267 -4.91 6.59 -12.99
C ALA A 267 -4.37 5.22 -13.44
N VAL A 268 -3.41 5.22 -14.37
CA VAL A 268 -2.76 4.01 -14.87
C VAL A 268 -1.94 3.32 -13.77
N PHE A 269 -1.23 4.08 -12.94
CA PHE A 269 -0.49 3.55 -11.80
C PHE A 269 -1.41 2.90 -10.76
N ASN A 270 -2.57 3.50 -10.51
CA ASN A 270 -3.57 2.94 -9.61
C ASN A 270 -4.05 1.56 -10.11
N ASP A 271 -4.30 1.43 -11.41
CA ASP A 271 -4.72 0.15 -11.99
C ASP A 271 -3.59 -0.88 -12.03
N PHE A 272 -2.37 -0.44 -12.38
CA PHE A 272 -1.17 -1.28 -12.33
C PHE A 272 -0.97 -1.92 -10.94
N THR A 273 -1.05 -1.12 -9.87
CA THR A 273 -0.85 -1.64 -8.51
C THR A 273 -2.02 -2.49 -8.02
N LYS A 274 -3.25 -2.28 -8.49
CA LYS A 274 -4.36 -3.22 -8.26
C LYS A 274 -4.14 -4.54 -8.99
N CYS A 275 -3.59 -4.55 -10.20
CA CYS A 275 -3.22 -5.78 -10.89
C CYS A 275 -2.15 -6.57 -10.11
N LEU A 276 -1.19 -5.88 -9.47
CA LEU A 276 -0.23 -6.53 -8.58
C LEU A 276 -0.90 -7.18 -7.36
N VAL A 277 -1.90 -6.53 -6.78
CA VAL A 277 -2.72 -7.11 -5.70
C VAL A 277 -3.40 -8.41 -6.17
N VAL A 278 -4.01 -8.40 -7.37
CA VAL A 278 -4.62 -9.60 -7.98
C VAL A 278 -3.57 -10.69 -8.22
N GLN A 279 -2.38 -10.32 -8.70
CA GLN A 279 -1.27 -11.26 -8.92
C GLN A 279 -0.83 -11.93 -7.62
N ASN A 280 -0.67 -11.15 -6.54
CA ASN A 280 -0.27 -11.67 -5.23
C ASN A 280 -1.33 -12.62 -4.67
N MET A 281 -2.61 -12.23 -4.75
CA MET A 281 -3.73 -13.08 -4.35
C MET A 281 -3.71 -14.41 -5.12
N LEU A 282 -3.63 -14.35 -6.44
CA LEU A 282 -3.62 -15.52 -7.32
C LEU A 282 -2.49 -16.50 -6.96
N ARG A 283 -1.29 -15.98 -6.70
CA ARG A 283 -0.09 -16.77 -6.37
C ARG A 283 -0.14 -17.36 -4.96
N ALA A 284 -0.87 -16.75 -4.04
CA ALA A 284 -1.03 -17.23 -2.68
C ALA A 284 -2.03 -18.39 -2.56
N ILE A 285 -3.03 -18.45 -3.45
CA ILE A 285 -4.04 -19.52 -3.45
C ILE A 285 -3.41 -20.84 -3.91
N ASP A 286 -3.60 -21.90 -3.12
CA ASP A 286 -3.18 -23.25 -3.50
C ASP A 286 -3.85 -23.68 -4.83
N SER A 287 -3.10 -24.36 -5.70
CA SER A 287 -3.64 -24.91 -6.94
C SER A 287 -4.88 -25.77 -6.72
N ASP A 288 -5.00 -26.48 -5.60
CA ASP A 288 -6.12 -27.39 -5.35
C ASP A 288 -7.43 -26.63 -5.05
N HIS A 289 -7.36 -25.35 -4.70
CA HIS A 289 -8.53 -24.49 -4.55
C HIS A 289 -9.06 -23.95 -5.88
N TYR A 290 -8.36 -24.12 -7.00
CA TYR A 290 -8.88 -23.77 -8.32
C TYR A 290 -9.73 -24.90 -8.90
N THR A 291 -10.80 -24.55 -9.63
CA THR A 291 -11.74 -25.50 -10.23
C THR A 291 -11.03 -26.47 -11.17
N ASN A 292 -10.17 -25.97 -12.06
CA ASN A 292 -9.32 -26.79 -12.95
C ASN A 292 -7.86 -26.87 -12.48
N GLY A 293 -7.63 -26.73 -11.17
CA GLY A 293 -6.31 -26.84 -10.58
C GLY A 293 -5.32 -25.79 -11.08
N ARG A 294 -4.06 -26.21 -11.20
CA ARG A 294 -2.94 -25.37 -11.68
C ARG A 294 -3.18 -24.72 -13.04
N SER A 295 -3.97 -25.34 -13.93
CA SER A 295 -4.26 -24.79 -15.27
C SER A 295 -4.95 -23.43 -15.20
N ASP A 296 -5.96 -23.27 -14.34
CA ASP A 296 -6.65 -21.98 -14.16
C ASP A 296 -5.72 -20.94 -13.56
N ARG A 297 -4.95 -21.32 -12.55
CA ARG A 297 -3.97 -20.44 -11.91
C ARG A 297 -2.96 -19.90 -12.93
N ASP A 298 -2.33 -20.78 -13.70
CA ASP A 298 -1.28 -20.39 -14.64
C ASP A 298 -1.85 -19.56 -15.81
N ARG A 299 -3.05 -19.88 -16.32
CA ARG A 299 -3.77 -19.08 -17.32
C ARG A 299 -4.06 -17.66 -16.83
N LEU A 300 -4.63 -17.53 -15.63
CA LEU A 300 -4.97 -16.23 -15.04
C LEU A 300 -3.71 -15.43 -14.67
N ASN A 301 -2.65 -16.09 -14.19
CA ASN A 301 -1.37 -15.44 -13.90
C ASN A 301 -0.75 -14.84 -15.16
N ASN A 302 -0.75 -15.60 -16.27
CA ASN A 302 -0.24 -15.11 -17.55
C ASN A 302 -1.05 -13.90 -18.03
N LYS A 303 -2.37 -13.92 -17.87
CA LYS A 303 -3.24 -12.79 -18.20
C LYS A 303 -2.87 -11.53 -17.40
N VAL A 304 -2.63 -11.66 -16.09
CA VAL A 304 -2.19 -10.55 -15.24
C VAL A 304 -0.79 -10.07 -15.64
N ILE A 305 0.15 -10.97 -15.95
CA ILE A 305 1.50 -10.61 -16.44
C ILE A 305 1.41 -9.78 -17.72
N THR A 306 0.61 -10.22 -18.70
CA THR A 306 0.39 -9.47 -19.94
C THR A 306 -0.18 -8.08 -19.65
N GLN A 307 -1.17 -7.97 -18.76
CA GLN A 307 -1.75 -6.67 -18.40
C GLN A 307 -0.74 -5.74 -17.71
N LEU A 308 0.09 -6.27 -16.81
CA LEU A 308 1.17 -5.50 -16.18
C LEU A 308 2.19 -5.00 -17.20
N GLN A 309 2.51 -5.82 -18.22
CA GLN A 309 3.42 -5.42 -19.29
C GLN A 309 2.80 -4.32 -20.16
N LEU A 310 1.51 -4.38 -20.48
CA LEU A 310 0.82 -3.32 -21.22
C LEU A 310 0.94 -1.96 -20.53
N TYR A 311 0.84 -1.90 -19.20
CA TYR A 311 1.02 -0.66 -18.45
C TYR A 311 2.47 -0.14 -18.54
N ARG A 312 3.48 -1.03 -18.47
CA ARG A 312 4.89 -0.65 -18.59
C ARG A 312 5.23 -0.15 -19.99
N ASP A 313 4.74 -0.84 -21.02
CA ASP A 313 4.94 -0.47 -22.42
C ASP A 313 4.28 0.88 -22.71
N TRP A 314 3.07 1.10 -22.20
CA TRP A 314 2.39 2.38 -22.32
C TRP A 314 3.16 3.52 -21.67
N VAL A 315 3.63 3.37 -20.43
CA VAL A 315 4.46 4.40 -19.77
C VAL A 315 5.74 4.66 -20.56
N THR A 316 6.36 3.62 -21.10
CA THR A 316 7.55 3.76 -21.94
C THR A 316 7.24 4.49 -23.25
N GLY A 317 6.08 4.25 -23.86
CA GLY A 317 5.58 4.99 -25.03
C GLY A 317 5.37 6.47 -24.73
N VAL A 318 4.66 6.78 -23.64
CA VAL A 318 4.43 8.15 -23.17
C VAL A 318 5.74 8.89 -22.90
N SER A 319 6.76 8.20 -22.38
CA SER A 319 8.09 8.79 -22.17
C SER A 319 8.81 9.19 -23.45
N LYS A 320 8.37 8.69 -24.61
CA LYS A 320 8.90 9.06 -25.93
C LYS A 320 7.98 10.04 -26.66
N LYS A 321 6.70 10.08 -26.27
CA LYS A 321 5.61 10.83 -26.90
C LYS A 321 4.54 11.19 -25.84
N PRO A 322 4.70 12.31 -25.12
CA PRO A 322 3.83 12.67 -24.01
C PRO A 322 2.34 12.73 -24.36
N GLU A 323 2.00 13.06 -25.60
CA GLU A 323 0.64 13.13 -26.12
C GLU A 323 -0.11 11.79 -26.09
N GLU A 324 0.60 10.65 -26.11
CA GLU A 324 0.02 9.31 -26.00
C GLU A 324 -0.63 9.09 -24.61
N ALA A 325 -0.32 9.93 -23.62
CA ALA A 325 -0.92 9.87 -22.29
C ALA A 325 -2.46 10.06 -22.33
N LYS A 326 -3.00 10.65 -23.40
CA LYS A 326 -4.44 10.85 -23.60
C LYS A 326 -5.19 9.55 -23.91
N SER A 327 -4.46 8.51 -24.28
CA SER A 327 -5.00 7.21 -24.67
C SER A 327 -4.45 6.14 -23.73
N PRO A 328 -5.00 5.97 -22.52
CA PRO A 328 -4.54 4.93 -21.59
C PRO A 328 -4.72 3.53 -22.19
N PRO A 329 -3.96 2.53 -21.72
CA PRO A 329 -3.98 1.20 -22.30
C PRO A 329 -5.37 0.57 -22.14
N SER A 330 -5.94 0.12 -23.27
CA SER A 330 -7.19 -0.65 -23.30
C SER A 330 -6.89 -2.11 -22.99
N GLY A 331 -7.43 -2.64 -21.90
CA GLY A 331 -7.20 -4.02 -21.46
C GLY A 331 -8.19 -4.45 -20.39
N ASP A 332 -7.94 -5.60 -19.76
CA ASP A 332 -8.80 -6.07 -18.67
C ASP A 332 -8.51 -5.27 -17.40
N PHE A 333 -9.51 -4.51 -16.97
CA PHE A 333 -9.42 -3.72 -15.73
C PHE A 333 -9.18 -4.63 -14.52
N PRO A 334 -8.48 -4.14 -13.48
CA PRO A 334 -8.16 -4.94 -12.30
C PRO A 334 -9.38 -5.60 -11.64
N ALA A 335 -10.53 -4.93 -11.62
CA ALA A 335 -11.77 -5.47 -11.08
C ALA A 335 -12.30 -6.68 -11.88
N LYS A 336 -12.17 -6.65 -13.21
CA LYS A 336 -12.55 -7.77 -14.08
C LYS A 336 -11.63 -8.96 -13.85
N LEU A 337 -10.31 -8.73 -13.80
CA LEU A 337 -9.34 -9.77 -13.49
C LEU A 337 -9.59 -10.39 -12.11
N GLN A 338 -9.88 -9.57 -11.10
CA GLN A 338 -10.25 -10.06 -9.77
C GLN A 338 -11.50 -10.94 -9.83
N THR A 339 -12.53 -10.51 -10.55
CA THR A 339 -13.78 -11.28 -10.73
C THR A 339 -13.51 -12.63 -11.38
N GLU A 340 -12.68 -12.67 -12.44
CA GLU A 340 -12.30 -13.92 -13.10
C GLU A 340 -11.56 -14.88 -12.15
N VAL A 341 -10.69 -14.37 -11.27
CA VAL A 341 -10.03 -15.21 -10.26
C VAL A 341 -11.04 -15.76 -9.26
N LEU A 342 -11.95 -14.93 -8.75
CA LEU A 342 -12.98 -15.33 -7.78
C LEU A 342 -13.96 -16.37 -8.35
N LEU A 343 -14.24 -16.32 -9.66
CA LEU A 343 -15.06 -17.31 -10.35
C LEU A 343 -14.32 -18.62 -10.65
N ALA A 344 -12.98 -18.58 -10.76
CA ALA A 344 -12.17 -19.75 -11.07
C ALA A 344 -11.88 -20.63 -9.84
N VAL A 345 -11.99 -20.07 -8.63
CA VAL A 345 -11.77 -20.81 -7.38
C VAL A 345 -13.03 -21.55 -6.90
N LYS A 346 -12.81 -22.72 -6.30
CA LYS A 346 -13.86 -23.59 -5.77
C LYS A 346 -14.57 -22.89 -4.62
N ARG A 347 -15.90 -23.00 -4.62
CA ARG A 347 -16.75 -22.67 -3.48
C ARG A 347 -17.26 -23.94 -2.83
N ARG A 348 -17.56 -23.84 -1.54
CA ARG A 348 -18.14 -24.91 -0.74
C ARG A 348 -19.58 -24.57 -0.39
N LYS A 349 -20.44 -25.59 -0.39
CA LYS A 349 -21.83 -25.46 0.05
C LYS A 349 -21.87 -25.47 1.57
N TYR A 350 -22.57 -24.51 2.12
CA TYR A 350 -22.79 -24.37 3.55
C TYR A 350 -24.29 -24.36 3.87
N ILE A 351 -24.61 -24.81 5.07
CA ILE A 351 -25.96 -24.95 5.59
C ILE A 351 -26.03 -24.17 6.89
N ALA A 352 -26.79 -23.07 6.89
CA ALA A 352 -27.21 -22.42 8.11
C ALA A 352 -28.30 -23.28 8.76
N GLN A 353 -28.13 -23.60 10.04
CA GLN A 353 -28.97 -24.56 10.73
C GLN A 353 -29.16 -24.18 12.21
N SER A 354 -30.24 -24.69 12.81
CA SER A 354 -30.71 -24.32 14.13
C SER A 354 -30.92 -25.55 15.01
N ILE A 355 -30.24 -25.59 16.15
CA ILE A 355 -30.37 -26.65 17.16
C ILE A 355 -31.14 -26.14 18.38
N ARG A 356 -31.82 -27.06 19.07
CA ARG A 356 -32.53 -26.78 20.32
C ARG A 356 -31.61 -27.10 21.49
N LEU A 357 -31.50 -26.15 22.43
CA LEU A 357 -30.71 -26.28 23.65
C LEU A 357 -31.55 -26.89 24.78
N GLN A 358 -30.89 -27.36 25.84
CA GLN A 358 -31.56 -27.98 27.01
C GLN A 358 -32.60 -27.06 27.68
N ASN A 359 -32.37 -25.75 27.67
CA ASN A 359 -33.30 -24.74 28.21
C ASN A 359 -34.39 -24.31 27.20
N ASN A 360 -34.66 -25.15 26.19
CA ASN A 360 -35.64 -24.91 25.15
C ASN A 360 -35.33 -23.75 24.18
N ARG A 361 -34.21 -23.06 24.35
CA ARG A 361 -33.76 -22.00 23.43
C ARG A 361 -33.23 -22.60 22.13
N ARG A 362 -33.05 -21.77 21.11
CA ARG A 362 -32.42 -22.16 19.85
C ARG A 362 -31.18 -21.32 19.62
N THR A 363 -30.20 -21.93 18.98
CA THR A 363 -29.01 -21.25 18.48
C THR A 363 -28.75 -21.69 17.05
N HIS A 364 -28.24 -20.77 16.25
CA HIS A 364 -27.92 -20.97 14.85
C HIS A 364 -26.43 -21.12 14.69
N PHE A 365 -26.02 -21.91 13.71
CA PHE A 365 -24.64 -22.00 13.26
C PHE A 365 -24.61 -22.43 11.80
N ILE A 366 -23.44 -22.36 11.18
CA ILE A 366 -23.23 -22.70 9.78
C ILE A 366 -22.25 -23.86 9.73
N ASP A 367 -22.50 -24.86 8.89
CA ASP A 367 -21.55 -25.95 8.66
C ASP A 367 -21.64 -26.44 7.20
N ASP A 368 -20.67 -27.22 6.75
CA ASP A 368 -20.65 -27.79 5.39
C ASP A 368 -21.48 -29.08 5.26
N TYR A 369 -22.07 -29.54 6.36
CA TYR A 369 -23.05 -30.62 6.42
C TYR A 369 -24.18 -30.31 7.41
N LYS A 370 -25.28 -31.05 7.30
CA LYS A 370 -26.42 -30.93 8.23
C LYS A 370 -26.21 -31.87 9.41
N HIS A 371 -26.31 -31.36 10.63
CA HIS A 371 -26.26 -32.15 11.86
C HIS A 371 -27.61 -32.83 12.11
N ASP A 372 -27.61 -34.07 12.61
CA ASP A 372 -28.81 -34.91 12.75
C ASP A 372 -29.95 -34.25 13.55
N THR A 373 -29.61 -33.48 14.59
CA THR A 373 -30.57 -32.82 15.49
C THR A 373 -30.90 -31.39 15.07
N ALA A 374 -30.34 -30.91 13.95
CA ALA A 374 -30.48 -29.54 13.50
C ALA A 374 -31.61 -29.38 12.47
N LYS A 375 -32.36 -28.29 12.60
CA LYS A 375 -33.29 -27.82 11.56
C LYS A 375 -32.52 -26.93 10.60
N GLU A 376 -32.59 -27.22 9.31
CA GLU A 376 -32.06 -26.35 8.26
C GLU A 376 -32.81 -25.01 8.21
N LEU A 377 -32.07 -23.93 8.00
CA LEU A 377 -32.59 -22.57 7.84
C LEU A 377 -32.50 -22.13 6.38
N PHE A 378 -31.30 -22.14 5.81
CA PHE A 378 -31.01 -21.77 4.42
C PHE A 378 -29.64 -22.31 3.98
N ARG A 379 -29.37 -22.28 2.67
CA ARG A 379 -28.13 -22.75 2.04
C ARG A 379 -27.47 -21.65 1.22
N PHE A 380 -26.16 -21.72 1.09
CA PHE A 380 -25.38 -20.79 0.28
C PHE A 380 -24.01 -21.40 -0.07
N GLU A 381 -23.29 -20.79 -1.00
CA GLU A 381 -21.89 -21.06 -1.31
C GLU A 381 -21.00 -19.97 -0.74
N ALA A 382 -19.90 -20.38 -0.13
CA ALA A 382 -18.83 -19.51 0.37
C ALA A 382 -17.48 -20.21 0.20
N TYR A 383 -16.40 -19.56 0.65
CA TYR A 383 -15.05 -20.13 0.57
C TYR A 383 -14.63 -20.77 1.90
N ASP A 384 -13.66 -21.67 1.84
CA ASP A 384 -13.13 -22.41 2.99
C ASP A 384 -11.62 -22.17 3.22
N PHE A 385 -11.07 -21.09 2.64
CA PHE A 385 -9.66 -20.69 2.73
C PHE A 385 -9.51 -19.16 2.79
N ASP A 386 -8.34 -18.67 3.25
CA ASP A 386 -8.12 -17.29 3.71
C ASP A 386 -7.35 -16.38 2.73
N GLN A 387 -6.94 -16.89 1.58
CA GLN A 387 -6.11 -16.13 0.64
C GLN A 387 -6.90 -15.16 -0.25
N LEU A 388 -8.24 -15.11 -0.15
CA LEU A 388 -9.08 -14.24 -0.98
C LEU A 388 -9.19 -12.84 -0.41
N MET A 389 -8.86 -11.84 -1.23
CA MET A 389 -9.00 -10.44 -0.83
C MET A 389 -10.46 -10.03 -0.67
N GLY A 390 -10.75 -9.34 0.43
CA GLY A 390 -12.09 -8.83 0.76
C GLY A 390 -12.98 -9.87 1.45
N THR A 391 -12.47 -11.07 1.73
CA THR A 391 -13.15 -12.02 2.60
C THR A 391 -12.69 -11.87 4.05
N THR A 392 -13.58 -12.20 4.96
CA THR A 392 -13.33 -12.25 6.40
C THR A 392 -13.58 -13.66 6.89
N LYS A 393 -12.89 -14.07 7.95
CA LYS A 393 -13.08 -15.39 8.56
C LYS A 393 -14.29 -15.36 9.49
N ILE A 394 -15.21 -16.30 9.35
CA ILE A 394 -16.33 -16.51 10.24
C ILE A 394 -16.10 -17.82 10.98
N ILE A 395 -16.09 -17.79 12.31
CA ILE A 395 -15.88 -18.97 13.16
C ILE A 395 -17.10 -19.16 14.05
N PHE A 396 -17.68 -20.36 14.06
CA PHE A 396 -18.66 -20.77 15.06
C PHE A 396 -18.00 -21.66 16.11
N GLY A 397 -18.32 -21.44 17.38
CA GLY A 397 -17.77 -22.23 18.46
C GLY A 397 -18.77 -22.50 19.58
N LYS A 398 -18.49 -23.54 20.35
CA LYS A 398 -19.25 -23.96 21.53
C LYS A 398 -18.35 -24.00 22.75
N MET A 399 -18.80 -23.45 23.87
CA MET A 399 -18.05 -23.48 25.12
C MET A 399 -17.97 -24.92 25.66
N ASN A 400 -16.80 -25.31 26.15
CA ASN A 400 -16.63 -26.62 26.77
C ASN A 400 -17.52 -26.73 28.00
N ASN A 401 -18.27 -27.83 28.11
CA ASN A 401 -19.16 -28.15 29.24
C ASN A 401 -20.35 -27.20 29.48
N GLU A 402 -20.61 -26.23 28.59
CA GLU A 402 -21.76 -25.32 28.65
C GLU A 402 -22.54 -25.30 27.33
N ASN A 403 -23.85 -25.05 27.38
CA ASN A 403 -24.68 -24.83 26.18
C ASN A 403 -24.58 -23.38 25.67
N ARG A 404 -23.36 -22.86 25.57
CA ARG A 404 -23.08 -21.50 25.09
C ARG A 404 -22.35 -21.55 23.75
N TYR A 405 -22.81 -20.72 22.84
CA TYR A 405 -22.37 -20.64 21.46
C TYR A 405 -21.93 -19.22 21.13
N ILE A 406 -20.92 -19.11 20.29
CA ILE A 406 -20.40 -17.84 19.79
C ILE A 406 -20.21 -17.91 18.29
N CYS A 407 -20.30 -16.74 17.66
CA CYS A 407 -19.84 -16.50 16.31
C CYS A 407 -18.83 -15.36 16.36
N LEU A 408 -17.66 -15.58 15.77
CA LEU A 408 -16.60 -14.59 15.68
C LEU A 408 -16.41 -14.24 14.21
N VAL A 409 -16.37 -12.95 13.91
CA VAL A 409 -16.11 -12.43 12.56
C VAL A 409 -14.77 -11.71 12.58
N GLY A 410 -13.92 -12.00 11.59
CA GLY A 410 -12.57 -11.45 11.48
C GLY A 410 -11.52 -12.16 12.34
N ARG A 411 -11.89 -12.90 13.39
CA ARG A 411 -10.87 -13.51 14.27
C ARG A 411 -10.17 -14.73 13.64
N ASN A 412 -8.86 -14.84 13.86
CA ASN A 412 -8.06 -15.99 13.39
C ASN A 412 -8.22 -17.23 14.27
N SER A 413 -8.43 -17.04 15.57
CA SER A 413 -8.55 -18.08 16.58
C SER A 413 -9.88 -17.99 17.34
N ILE A 414 -10.32 -19.14 17.86
CA ILE A 414 -11.48 -19.22 18.74
C ILE A 414 -11.12 -18.65 20.12
N THR A 415 -12.12 -18.08 20.81
CA THR A 415 -11.94 -17.57 22.18
C THR A 415 -11.54 -18.72 23.12
N PRO A 416 -10.56 -18.53 24.04
CA PRO A 416 -10.19 -19.55 25.02
C PRO A 416 -11.40 -20.10 25.78
N GLY A 417 -11.46 -21.42 25.97
CA GLY A 417 -12.60 -22.11 26.58
C GLY A 417 -13.69 -22.53 25.60
N TYR A 418 -13.66 -22.06 24.35
CA TYR A 418 -14.54 -22.51 23.27
C TYR A 418 -13.83 -23.49 22.35
N LYS A 419 -14.55 -24.53 21.92
CA LYS A 419 -14.17 -25.42 20.83
C LYS A 419 -14.75 -24.90 19.52
N GLN A 420 -13.90 -24.75 18.51
CA GLN A 420 -14.35 -24.44 17.16
C GLN A 420 -15.22 -25.58 16.63
N MET A 421 -16.41 -25.23 16.12
CA MET A 421 -17.32 -26.16 15.47
C MET A 421 -17.10 -26.16 13.95
N SER A 422 -17.05 -24.97 13.38
CA SER A 422 -16.95 -24.77 11.93
C SER A 422 -16.33 -23.40 11.62
N GLN A 423 -15.88 -23.24 10.38
CA GLN A 423 -15.39 -21.97 9.86
C GLN A 423 -15.69 -21.83 8.36
N LEU A 424 -15.77 -20.60 7.90
CA LEU A 424 -15.89 -20.24 6.49
C LEU A 424 -15.34 -18.84 6.25
N TRP A 425 -15.21 -18.48 4.97
CA TRP A 425 -14.82 -17.15 4.52
C TRP A 425 -15.90 -16.54 3.63
N GLY A 426 -16.44 -15.41 4.07
CA GLY A 426 -17.46 -14.63 3.37
C GLY A 426 -16.96 -13.22 3.07
N PHE A 427 -17.52 -12.55 2.08
CA PHE A 427 -17.08 -11.20 1.73
C PHE A 427 -17.57 -10.15 2.74
N GLU A 428 -16.74 -9.16 3.02
CA GLU A 428 -17.13 -8.03 3.87
C GLU A 428 -18.06 -7.05 3.15
N GLU A 429 -17.92 -6.96 1.83
CA GLU A 429 -18.71 -6.09 0.96
C GLU A 429 -19.32 -6.90 -0.19
N LYS A 430 -20.39 -6.37 -0.77
CA LYS A 430 -20.99 -6.95 -1.97
C LYS A 430 -20.03 -6.87 -3.15
N VAL A 431 -19.56 -8.01 -3.62
CA VAL A 431 -18.80 -8.13 -4.86
C VAL A 431 -19.75 -8.48 -6.00
N LYS A 432 -19.93 -7.55 -6.94
CA LYS A 432 -20.80 -7.73 -8.10
C LYS A 432 -20.48 -9.04 -8.84
N ASP A 433 -21.52 -9.75 -9.28
CA ASP A 433 -21.47 -11.02 -10.02
C ASP A 433 -20.89 -12.22 -9.24
N ILE A 434 -20.34 -12.02 -8.03
CA ILE A 434 -19.81 -13.08 -7.17
C ILE A 434 -20.79 -13.47 -6.06
N VAL A 435 -21.39 -12.48 -5.39
CA VAL A 435 -22.30 -12.66 -4.25
C VAL A 435 -23.61 -11.88 -4.44
N ASP A 436 -24.71 -12.45 -3.97
CA ASP A 436 -26.06 -11.94 -4.16
C ASP A 436 -26.93 -11.94 -2.89
N ALA A 437 -26.43 -12.52 -1.79
CA ALA A 437 -27.10 -12.50 -0.50
C ALA A 437 -26.18 -12.02 0.63
N ARG A 438 -26.81 -11.49 1.68
CA ARG A 438 -26.16 -11.05 2.92
C ARG A 438 -26.63 -11.94 4.06
N VAL A 439 -25.71 -12.36 4.92
CA VAL A 439 -26.00 -13.10 6.14
C VAL A 439 -25.73 -12.20 7.34
N ASP A 440 -26.78 -11.89 8.10
CA ASP A 440 -26.68 -11.10 9.32
C ASP A 440 -26.55 -11.99 10.55
N ILE A 441 -25.58 -11.66 11.39
CA ILE A 441 -25.22 -12.40 12.59
C ILE A 441 -25.61 -11.57 13.81
N HIS A 442 -26.50 -12.14 14.63
CA HIS A 442 -26.98 -11.51 15.85
C HIS A 442 -26.58 -12.37 17.06
N PRO A 443 -25.39 -12.14 17.65
CA PRO A 443 -24.97 -12.83 18.86
C PRO A 443 -25.67 -12.21 20.08
N ILE A 444 -26.34 -13.05 20.87
CA ILE A 444 -26.93 -12.65 22.16
C ILE A 444 -26.00 -13.17 23.26
N LEU A 445 -24.96 -12.38 23.56
CA LEU A 445 -23.81 -12.79 24.39
C LEU A 445 -24.21 -13.26 25.79
N GLU A 446 -25.14 -12.56 26.43
CA GLU A 446 -25.68 -12.91 27.76
C GLU A 446 -26.35 -14.28 27.76
N MET A 447 -26.99 -14.64 26.64
CA MET A 447 -27.71 -15.91 26.49
C MET A 447 -26.84 -17.01 25.88
N GLY A 448 -25.64 -16.67 25.36
CA GLY A 448 -24.76 -17.60 24.66
C GLY A 448 -25.42 -18.24 23.44
N VAL A 449 -26.24 -17.48 22.70
CA VAL A 449 -26.89 -17.96 21.47
C VAL A 449 -26.58 -17.04 20.31
N VAL A 450 -26.56 -17.60 19.11
CA VAL A 450 -26.40 -16.85 17.86
C VAL A 450 -27.67 -16.99 17.03
N THR A 451 -28.12 -15.91 16.42
CA THR A 451 -29.20 -15.91 15.44
C THR A 451 -28.64 -15.47 14.09
N LEU A 452 -29.16 -16.06 13.01
CA LEU A 452 -28.72 -15.83 11.64
C LEU A 452 -29.94 -15.53 10.77
N HIS A 453 -29.82 -14.50 9.93
CA HIS A 453 -30.82 -14.11 8.94
C HIS A 453 -30.17 -14.02 7.56
N LEU A 454 -30.91 -14.41 6.52
CA LEU A 454 -30.49 -14.26 5.13
C LEU A 454 -31.34 -13.18 4.49
N GLU A 455 -30.69 -12.15 4.00
CA GLU A 455 -31.31 -11.03 3.31
C GLU A 455 -30.78 -10.92 1.88
N ASP A 456 -31.54 -10.24 1.01
CA ASP A 456 -31.01 -9.83 -0.29
C ASP A 456 -29.86 -8.84 -0.06
N ALA A 457 -28.83 -8.90 -0.91
CA ALA A 457 -27.64 -8.06 -0.77
C ALA A 457 -27.92 -6.57 -1.07
N THR A 458 -28.64 -5.91 -0.17
CA THR A 458 -28.88 -4.47 -0.10
C THR A 458 -27.98 -3.86 0.99
N PRO A 459 -27.33 -2.71 0.74
CA PRO A 459 -26.50 -2.06 1.76
C PRO A 459 -27.41 -1.51 2.88
N THR A 460 -27.21 -1.97 4.11
CA THR A 460 -27.79 -1.37 5.32
C THR A 460 -26.68 -1.11 6.34
N ARG A 461 -26.96 -0.23 7.31
CA ARG A 461 -26.03 0.41 8.28
C ARG A 461 -24.85 -0.47 8.74
N ASP A 462 -23.68 0.16 8.82
CA ASP A 462 -22.35 -0.38 9.18
C ASP A 462 -22.22 -1.04 10.57
N ASP A 463 -23.29 -1.11 11.38
CA ASP A 463 -23.21 -1.51 12.78
C ASP A 463 -23.48 -3.01 13.02
N ASP A 464 -23.95 -3.76 12.01
CA ASP A 464 -24.34 -5.17 12.17
C ASP A 464 -23.28 -6.16 11.64
N LEU A 465 -22.92 -7.15 12.47
CA LEU A 465 -22.02 -8.25 12.11
C LEU A 465 -22.60 -9.04 10.92
N SER A 466 -22.05 -8.85 9.74
CA SER A 466 -22.58 -9.46 8.52
C SER A 466 -21.49 -9.84 7.52
N PHE A 467 -21.86 -10.67 6.56
CA PHE A 467 -21.01 -11.06 5.43
C PHE A 467 -21.85 -11.43 4.20
N TYR A 468 -21.25 -11.33 3.02
CA TYR A 468 -21.91 -11.60 1.74
C TYR A 468 -21.48 -12.96 1.16
N VAL A 469 -22.46 -13.65 0.57
CA VAL A 469 -22.34 -15.02 0.05
C VAL A 469 -23.13 -15.19 -1.25
N LYS A 470 -22.95 -16.34 -1.91
CA LYS A 470 -23.74 -16.72 -3.08
C LYS A 470 -24.90 -17.62 -2.64
N LYS A 471 -26.14 -17.18 -2.83
CA LYS A 471 -27.33 -17.97 -2.51
C LYS A 471 -27.45 -19.19 -3.45
N ILE A 472 -27.97 -20.31 -2.93
CA ILE A 472 -28.28 -21.54 -3.69
C ILE A 472 -29.78 -21.79 -3.67
#